data_AF-A0A958N6T4-F1
#
_entry.id   AF-A0A958N6T4-F1
#
_cell.length_a   1.000
_cell.length_b   1.000
_cell.length_c   1.000
_cell.angle_alpha   90.00
_cell.angle_beta   90.00
_cell.angle_gamma   90.00
#
_symmetry.space_group_name_H-M   'P 1'
#
loop_
_entity.id
_entity.type
_entity.pdbx_description
1 polymer ?
#
loop_
_entity_poly.entity_id
_entity_poly.type
_entity_poly.pdbx_seq_one_letter_code
_entity_poly.pdbx_strand_id
1 'polypeptide(L)'
;VKALESENIVKTLEMQGVGVVNSSSEESFTVAKNFKNLEKVSDHIKKIEFDEAKRQLYMHSEAFNYYAKMWMNIDLLDGEEKKEIRFLVAKGVFSGMNGSIRFYNFQKVKSRIELLATYNYEKLPIPTFFIEFGLEVVMQKIAAKMRSFIEQQKTKEAL
;
A
#
# COMPACT_ATOMS: atom_id res chain seq x y z
N VAL A 1 19.18 -19.03 41.23
CA VAL A 1 18.05 -18.22 40.70
C VAL A 1 18.17 -18.23 39.20
N LYS A 2 17.39 -19.06 38.51
CA LYS A 2 17.37 -19.09 37.03
C LYS A 2 16.65 -17.82 36.56
N ALA A 3 17.31 -17.03 35.74
CA ALA A 3 16.68 -15.90 35.06
C ALA A 3 15.52 -16.43 34.23
N LEU A 4 14.32 -15.91 34.46
CA LEU A 4 13.18 -16.10 33.58
C LEU A 4 13.54 -15.40 32.27
N GLU A 5 13.85 -16.18 31.24
CA GLU A 5 13.93 -15.69 29.87
C GLU A 5 12.56 -15.08 29.55
N SER A 6 12.52 -13.75 29.48
CA SER A 6 11.32 -13.04 29.04
C SER A 6 11.03 -13.45 27.60
N GLU A 7 9.95 -14.20 27.39
CA GLU A 7 9.46 -14.53 26.05
C GLU A 7 9.32 -13.24 25.24
N ASN A 8 10.05 -13.12 24.13
CA ASN A 8 9.86 -12.02 23.18
C ASN A 8 8.47 -12.18 22.57
N ILE A 9 7.49 -11.45 23.10
CA ILE A 9 6.13 -11.42 22.54
C ILE A 9 6.19 -10.67 21.21
N VAL A 10 6.25 -11.42 20.11
CA VAL A 10 6.09 -10.88 18.76
C VAL A 10 4.62 -10.51 18.56
N LYS A 11 4.34 -9.24 18.27
CA LYS A 11 3.00 -8.75 17.92
C LYS A 11 2.85 -8.69 16.41
N THR A 12 1.61 -8.77 15.94
CA THR A 12 1.28 -8.67 14.52
C THR A 12 0.31 -7.51 14.30
N LEU A 13 0.67 -6.62 13.38
CA LEU A 13 -0.21 -5.59 12.82
C LEU A 13 -0.75 -6.12 11.49
N GLU A 14 -2.07 -6.19 11.38
CA GLU A 14 -2.76 -6.54 10.14
C GLU A 14 -3.49 -5.31 9.62
N MET A 15 -3.37 -5.07 8.32
CA MET A 15 -4.04 -3.99 7.61
C MET A 15 -4.85 -4.58 6.48
N GLN A 16 -6.15 -4.29 6.47
CA GLN A 16 -7.04 -4.66 5.39
C GLN A 16 -7.85 -3.45 4.93
N GLY A 17 -8.00 -3.30 3.63
CA GLY A 17 -8.87 -2.28 3.03
C GLY A 17 -9.50 -2.83 1.76
N VAL A 18 -10.79 -2.59 1.56
CA VAL A 18 -11.51 -2.99 0.35
C VAL A 18 -12.30 -1.80 -0.18
N GLY A 19 -12.19 -1.56 -1.48
CA GLY A 19 -12.93 -0.51 -2.17
C GLY A 19 -13.44 -0.97 -3.53
N VAL A 20 -14.47 -0.31 -4.04
CA VAL A 20 -14.97 -0.48 -5.41
C VAL A 20 -14.64 0.77 -6.19
N VAL A 21 -14.16 0.61 -7.43
CA VAL A 21 -13.79 1.71 -8.34
C VAL A 21 -14.58 1.56 -9.64
N ASN A 22 -15.03 2.68 -10.22
CA ASN A 22 -15.81 2.68 -11.46
C ASN A 22 -14.95 2.50 -12.74
N SER A 23 -14.05 1.52 -12.73
CA SER A 23 -13.10 1.20 -13.81
C SER A 23 -12.89 -0.32 -13.86
N SER A 24 -12.50 -0.87 -15.02
CA SER A 24 -12.21 -2.31 -15.12
C SER A 24 -11.01 -2.69 -14.25
N SER A 25 -10.85 -3.98 -13.91
CA SER A 25 -9.67 -4.41 -13.14
C SER A 25 -8.36 -4.17 -13.90
N GLU A 26 -8.38 -4.32 -15.23
CA GLU A 26 -7.26 -4.07 -16.14
C GLU A 26 -6.83 -2.60 -16.13
N GLU A 27 -7.77 -1.68 -16.33
CA GLU A 27 -7.52 -0.25 -16.27
C GLU A 27 -7.01 0.15 -14.87
N SER A 28 -7.68 -0.32 -13.81
CA SER A 28 -7.32 -0.01 -12.43
C SER A 28 -5.91 -0.50 -12.10
N PHE A 29 -5.55 -1.70 -12.54
CA PHE A 29 -4.21 -2.28 -12.36
C PHE A 29 -3.15 -1.50 -13.16
N THR A 30 -3.46 -1.14 -14.40
CA THR A 30 -2.57 -0.35 -15.26
C THR A 30 -2.29 1.04 -14.70
N VAL A 31 -3.30 1.70 -14.13
CA VAL A 31 -3.11 2.98 -13.43
C VAL A 31 -2.28 2.78 -12.15
N ALA A 32 -2.59 1.74 -11.36
CA ALA A 32 -1.94 1.49 -10.08
C ALA A 32 -0.45 1.09 -10.20
N LYS A 33 -0.06 0.37 -11.26
CA LYS A 33 1.35 0.00 -11.51
C LYS A 33 2.21 1.18 -11.97
N ASN A 34 1.61 2.32 -12.32
CA ASN A 34 2.35 3.55 -12.63
C ASN A 34 2.73 4.30 -11.33
N PHE A 35 3.70 3.75 -10.61
CA PHE A 35 4.10 4.25 -9.29
C PHE A 35 4.49 5.72 -9.27
N LYS A 36 5.04 6.27 -10.37
CA LYS A 36 5.41 7.70 -10.47
C LYS A 36 4.23 8.63 -10.26
N ASN A 37 3.01 8.18 -10.51
CA ASN A 37 1.81 8.99 -10.29
C ASN A 37 1.35 9.02 -8.83
N LEU A 38 1.88 8.16 -7.94
CA LEU A 38 1.46 8.09 -6.54
C LEU A 38 1.69 9.42 -5.80
N GLU A 39 2.73 10.18 -6.13
CA GLU A 39 2.97 11.52 -5.59
C GLU A 39 1.82 12.50 -5.90
N LYS A 40 1.15 12.32 -7.04
CA LYS A 40 0.00 13.14 -7.45
C LYS A 40 -1.31 12.66 -6.79
N VAL A 41 -1.34 11.40 -6.33
CA VAL A 41 -2.53 10.81 -5.71
C VAL A 41 -2.73 11.36 -4.31
N SER A 42 -1.67 11.45 -3.51
CA SER A 42 -1.78 11.90 -2.12
C SER A 42 -0.65 12.81 -1.70
N ASP A 43 -1.03 13.92 -1.07
CA ASP A 43 -0.21 14.83 -0.28
C ASP A 43 0.52 14.17 0.90
N HIS A 44 0.11 12.96 1.31
CA HIS A 44 0.87 12.13 2.25
C HIS A 44 2.08 11.45 1.61
N ILE A 45 2.15 11.36 0.28
CA ILE A 45 3.26 10.75 -0.46
C ILE A 45 4.13 11.87 -1.00
N LYS A 46 5.27 12.10 -0.34
CA LYS A 46 6.18 13.22 -0.64
C LYS A 46 7.16 12.92 -1.76
N LYS A 47 7.56 11.65 -1.88
CA LYS A 47 8.51 11.21 -2.90
C LYS A 47 8.34 9.73 -3.21
N ILE A 48 8.44 9.38 -4.49
CA ILE A 48 8.40 8.03 -5.04
C ILE A 48 9.50 7.91 -6.09
N GLU A 49 10.32 6.87 -5.97
CA GLU A 49 11.27 6.49 -7.02
C GLU A 49 11.14 5.00 -7.28
N PHE A 50 10.86 4.62 -8.53
CA PHE A 50 10.78 3.22 -8.92
C PHE A 50 11.94 2.86 -9.84
N ASP A 51 12.77 1.91 -9.41
CA ASP A 51 13.82 1.27 -10.19
C ASP A 51 13.24 -0.02 -10.78
N GLU A 52 12.86 0.03 -12.06
CA GLU A 52 12.24 -1.09 -12.77
C GLU A 52 13.18 -2.29 -12.91
N ALA A 53 14.49 -2.04 -13.12
CA ALA A 53 15.49 -3.10 -13.28
C ALA A 53 15.67 -3.91 -11.99
N LYS A 54 15.58 -3.25 -10.83
CA LYS A 54 15.65 -3.92 -9.51
C LYS A 54 14.28 -4.31 -8.97
N ARG A 55 13.20 -3.89 -9.61
CA ARG A 55 11.82 -3.93 -9.08
C ARG A 55 11.74 -3.37 -7.65
N GLN A 56 12.37 -2.22 -7.44
CA GLN A 56 12.43 -1.57 -6.13
C GLN A 56 11.71 -0.24 -6.15
N LEU A 57 10.82 -0.04 -5.17
CA LEU A 57 10.08 1.18 -4.96
C LEU A 57 10.54 1.87 -3.68
N TYR A 58 11.17 3.03 -3.81
CA TYR A 58 11.37 3.95 -2.71
C TYR A 58 10.09 4.77 -2.49
N MET A 59 9.66 4.87 -1.24
CA MET A 59 8.56 5.73 -0.82
C MET A 59 8.94 6.55 0.40
N HIS A 60 8.70 7.85 0.31
CA HIS A 60 8.74 8.79 1.41
C HIS A 60 7.33 9.33 1.66
N SER A 61 6.77 9.03 2.83
CA SER A 61 5.47 9.54 3.26
C SER A 61 5.56 10.37 4.54
N GLU A 62 4.61 11.28 4.68
CA GLU A 62 4.49 12.16 5.84
C GLU A 62 3.02 12.28 6.29
N ALA A 63 2.79 12.06 7.57
CA ALA A 63 1.49 12.28 8.22
C ALA A 63 1.69 12.68 9.68
N PHE A 64 0.94 13.70 10.13
CA PHE A 64 0.98 14.19 11.51
C PHE A 64 2.41 14.45 12.04
N ASN A 65 3.26 15.10 11.24
CA ASN A 65 4.68 15.37 11.51
C ASN A 65 5.56 14.11 11.69
N TYR A 66 5.07 12.93 11.32
CA TYR A 66 5.85 11.71 11.26
C TYR A 66 6.26 11.41 9.82
N TYR A 67 7.53 11.03 9.64
CA TYR A 67 8.11 10.70 8.34
C TYR A 67 8.40 9.20 8.26
N ALA A 68 7.87 8.53 7.24
CA ALA A 68 8.21 7.15 6.92
C ALA A 68 8.97 7.09 5.59
N LYS A 69 10.16 6.49 5.62
CA LYS A 69 10.95 6.17 4.43
C LYS A 69 11.03 4.66 4.31
N MET A 70 10.70 4.14 3.14
CA MET A 70 10.64 2.71 2.87
C MET A 70 11.23 2.38 1.50
N TRP A 71 11.95 1.27 1.43
CA TRP A 71 12.36 0.62 0.19
C TRP A 71 11.63 -0.71 0.11
N MET A 72 10.80 -0.85 -0.91
CA MET A 72 9.94 -2.01 -1.12
C MET A 72 10.42 -2.80 -2.33
N ASN A 73 10.57 -4.11 -2.18
CA ASN A 73 10.65 -5.00 -3.33
C ASN A 73 9.23 -5.21 -3.86
N ILE A 74 9.03 -5.01 -5.16
CA ILE A 74 7.73 -5.09 -5.82
C ILE A 74 7.69 -6.32 -6.72
N ASP A 75 6.59 -7.06 -6.65
CA ASP A 75 6.29 -8.13 -7.61
C ASP A 75 4.92 -7.88 -8.24
N LEU A 76 4.88 -7.88 -9.58
CA LEU A 76 3.70 -7.58 -10.37
C LEU A 76 3.19 -8.87 -10.99
N LEU A 77 2.00 -9.30 -10.59
CA LEU A 77 1.31 -10.42 -11.19
C LEU A 77 0.23 -9.86 -12.12
N ASP A 78 0.45 -9.94 -13.42
CA ASP A 78 -0.46 -9.48 -14.47
C ASP A 78 -0.94 -10.69 -15.29
N GLY A 79 -1.71 -11.56 -14.64
CA GLY A 79 -2.38 -12.69 -15.30
C GLY A 79 -3.81 -12.34 -15.70
N GLU A 80 -4.38 -13.15 -16.60
CA GLU A 80 -5.80 -13.03 -16.99
C GLU A 80 -6.73 -13.21 -15.78
N GLU A 81 -6.44 -14.19 -14.92
CA GLU A 81 -7.24 -14.49 -13.74
C GLU A 81 -6.86 -13.65 -12.51
N LYS A 82 -5.66 -13.07 -12.51
CA LYS A 82 -5.06 -12.51 -11.30
C LYS A 82 -4.21 -11.27 -11.57
N LYS A 83 -4.69 -10.13 -11.07
CA LYS A 83 -3.98 -8.85 -11.06
C LYS A 83 -3.63 -8.48 -9.63
N GLU A 84 -2.35 -8.45 -9.32
CA GLU A 84 -1.85 -8.24 -7.96
C GLU A 84 -0.52 -7.48 -7.97
N ILE A 85 -0.39 -6.48 -7.11
CA ILE A 85 0.86 -5.81 -6.79
C ILE A 85 1.27 -6.28 -5.40
N ARG A 86 2.32 -7.10 -5.31
CA ARG A 86 2.91 -7.55 -4.06
C ARG A 86 4.04 -6.65 -3.66
N PHE A 87 4.20 -6.43 -2.37
CA PHE A 87 5.30 -5.66 -1.83
C PHE A 87 5.88 -6.29 -0.55
N LEU A 88 7.19 -6.13 -0.39
CA LEU A 88 7.91 -6.42 0.85
C LEU A 88 8.79 -5.22 1.17
N VAL A 89 8.60 -4.61 2.34
CA VAL A 89 9.44 -3.52 2.83
C VAL A 89 10.80 -4.10 3.25
N ALA A 90 11.79 -3.98 2.36
CA ALA A 90 13.15 -4.48 2.59
C ALA A 90 13.95 -3.60 3.55
N LYS A 91 13.66 -2.29 3.60
CA LYS A 91 14.35 -1.33 4.48
C LYS A 91 13.43 -0.18 4.85
N GLY A 92 13.57 0.36 6.07
CA GLY A 92 12.83 1.53 6.55
C GLY A 92 12.07 1.31 7.85
N VAL A 93 11.14 2.21 8.13
CA VAL A 93 10.31 2.24 9.37
C VAL A 93 9.55 0.93 9.59
N PHE A 94 9.07 0.32 8.51
CA PHE A 94 8.28 -0.92 8.53
C PHE A 94 9.02 -2.11 7.92
N SER A 95 10.36 -2.19 8.12
CA SER A 95 11.18 -3.28 7.57
C SER A 95 10.64 -4.65 7.97
N GLY A 96 10.35 -5.50 6.99
CA GLY A 96 9.73 -6.83 7.17
C GLY A 96 8.21 -6.86 6.93
N MET A 97 7.55 -5.70 6.80
CA MET A 97 6.15 -5.64 6.39
C MET A 97 5.99 -6.18 4.97
N ASN A 98 5.02 -7.04 4.77
CA ASN A 98 4.65 -7.56 3.45
C ASN A 98 3.16 -7.32 3.20
N GLY A 99 2.78 -7.24 1.93
CA GLY A 99 1.39 -7.04 1.55
C GLY A 99 1.14 -7.20 0.07
N SER A 100 -0.13 -7.04 -0.30
CA SER A 100 -0.61 -7.14 -1.66
C SER A 100 -1.78 -6.18 -1.91
N ILE A 101 -1.79 -5.55 -3.09
CA ILE A 101 -2.96 -4.87 -3.65
C ILE A 101 -3.51 -5.76 -4.75
N ARG A 102 -4.76 -6.21 -4.62
CA ARG A 102 -5.42 -7.17 -5.51
C ARG A 102 -6.57 -6.50 -6.24
N PHE A 103 -6.71 -6.80 -7.52
CA PHE A 103 -7.69 -6.20 -8.41
C PHE A 103 -8.60 -7.31 -8.93
N TYR A 104 -9.90 -7.17 -8.70
CA TYR A 104 -10.91 -8.12 -9.11
C TYR A 104 -11.93 -7.44 -10.03
N ASN A 105 -12.38 -8.16 -11.06
CA ASN A 105 -13.55 -7.74 -11.82
C ASN A 105 -14.79 -7.74 -10.91
N PHE A 106 -15.54 -6.64 -10.91
CA PHE A 106 -16.76 -6.49 -10.12
C PHE A 106 -17.83 -5.82 -10.98
N GLN A 107 -19.00 -6.43 -11.18
CA GLN A 107 -20.11 -5.81 -11.92
C GLN A 107 -19.73 -5.17 -13.28
N LYS A 108 -19.36 -5.97 -14.29
CA LYS A 108 -19.00 -5.63 -15.69
C LYS A 108 -17.97 -4.51 -15.93
N VAL A 109 -18.19 -3.30 -15.41
CA VAL A 109 -17.38 -2.09 -15.66
C VAL A 109 -16.72 -1.52 -14.40
N LYS A 110 -16.81 -2.24 -13.27
CA LYS A 110 -16.19 -1.84 -12.01
C LYS A 110 -15.11 -2.86 -11.60
N SER A 111 -14.29 -2.44 -10.66
CA SER A 111 -13.28 -3.27 -10.04
C SER A 111 -13.41 -3.22 -8.53
N ARG A 112 -13.19 -4.34 -7.87
CA ARG A 112 -12.95 -4.38 -6.43
C ARG A 112 -11.44 -4.38 -6.23
N ILE A 113 -10.94 -3.41 -5.48
CA ILE A 113 -9.53 -3.30 -5.10
C ILE A 113 -9.43 -3.65 -3.61
N GLU A 114 -8.53 -4.58 -3.29
CA GLU A 114 -8.27 -5.02 -1.93
C GLU A 114 -6.80 -4.77 -1.59
N LEU A 115 -6.53 -4.19 -0.43
CA LEU A 115 -5.22 -4.11 0.19
C LEU A 115 -5.19 -5.08 1.37
N LEU A 116 -4.15 -5.89 1.43
CA LEU A 116 -3.80 -6.71 2.59
C LEU A 116 -2.35 -6.47 2.93
N ALA A 117 -2.02 -6.30 4.21
CA ALA A 117 -0.64 -6.22 4.66
C ALA A 117 -0.51 -6.72 6.10
N THR A 118 0.64 -7.33 6.37
CA THR A 118 0.97 -7.90 7.68
C THR A 118 2.36 -7.42 8.08
N TYR A 119 2.51 -7.06 9.34
CA TYR A 119 3.78 -6.64 9.91
C TYR A 119 3.97 -7.21 11.30
N ASN A 120 4.99 -8.05 11.46
CA ASN A 120 5.40 -8.57 12.76
C ASN A 120 6.39 -7.59 13.40
N TYR A 121 6.15 -7.23 14.66
CA TYR A 121 6.96 -6.25 15.38
C TYR A 121 7.07 -6.60 16.87
N GLU A 122 8.24 -6.33 17.44
CA GLU A 122 8.43 -6.35 18.89
C GLU A 122 8.14 -4.96 19.48
N LYS A 123 8.68 -3.91 18.84
CA LYS A 123 8.44 -2.51 19.16
C LYS A 123 8.33 -1.69 17.89
N LEU A 124 7.20 -1.01 17.73
CA LEU A 124 6.99 -0.09 16.62
C LEU A 124 7.71 1.23 16.92
N PRO A 125 8.47 1.81 15.95
CA PRO A 125 9.13 3.10 16.10
C PRO A 125 8.15 4.27 15.90
N ILE A 126 6.89 4.09 16.31
CA ILE A 126 5.81 5.08 16.24
C ILE A 126 5.00 5.07 17.53
N PRO A 127 4.41 6.21 17.94
CA PRO A 127 3.55 6.26 19.12
C PRO A 127 2.33 5.33 18.96
N THR A 128 1.88 4.70 20.05
CA THR A 128 0.79 3.70 20.01
C THR A 128 -0.50 4.21 19.36
N PHE A 129 -0.88 5.46 19.64
CA PHE A 129 -2.07 6.09 19.04
C PHE A 129 -2.03 6.12 17.50
N PHE A 130 -0.84 6.24 16.89
CA PHE A 130 -0.72 6.18 15.43
C PHE A 130 -1.05 4.81 14.87
N ILE A 131 -0.72 3.75 15.61
CA ILE A 131 -0.99 2.37 15.21
C ILE A 131 -2.50 2.11 15.26
N GLU A 132 -3.12 2.52 16.35
CA GLU A 132 -4.54 2.24 16.63
C GLU A 132 -5.50 3.08 15.77
N PHE A 133 -5.12 4.29 15.37
CA PHE A 133 -6.02 5.21 14.67
C PHE A 133 -5.39 5.90 13.47
N GLY A 134 -4.14 6.37 13.61
CA GLY A 134 -3.49 7.18 12.58
C GLY A 134 -3.30 6.47 11.25
N LEU A 135 -2.85 5.21 11.27
CA LEU A 135 -2.62 4.41 10.08
C LEU A 135 -3.91 4.17 9.31
N GLU A 136 -4.99 3.77 9.99
CA GLU A 136 -6.28 3.54 9.35
C GLU A 136 -6.79 4.80 8.64
N VAL A 137 -6.75 5.96 9.31
CA VAL A 137 -7.20 7.23 8.72
C VAL A 137 -6.37 7.63 7.50
N VAL A 138 -5.04 7.50 7.57
CA VAL A 138 -4.15 7.79 6.44
C VAL A 138 -4.43 6.85 5.27
N MET A 139 -4.61 5.55 5.55
CA MET A 139 -4.89 4.54 4.54
C MET A 139 -6.24 4.75 3.86
N GLN A 140 -7.29 5.06 4.63
CA GLN A 140 -8.61 5.40 4.07
C GLN A 140 -8.54 6.65 3.18
N LYS A 141 -7.79 7.69 3.58
CA LYS A 141 -7.59 8.90 2.78
C LYS A 141 -6.84 8.60 1.49
N ILE A 142 -5.75 7.83 1.55
CA ILE A 142 -5.00 7.42 0.34
C ILE A 142 -5.89 6.59 -0.57
N ALA A 143 -6.67 5.65 -0.03
CA ALA A 143 -7.58 4.81 -0.80
C ALA A 143 -8.66 5.64 -1.51
N ALA A 144 -9.28 6.60 -0.82
CA ALA A 144 -10.26 7.50 -1.41
C ALA A 144 -9.66 8.33 -2.55
N LYS A 145 -8.46 8.91 -2.35
CA LYS A 145 -7.79 9.68 -3.39
C LYS A 145 -7.35 8.81 -4.58
N MET A 146 -6.86 7.60 -4.32
CA MET A 146 -6.49 6.64 -5.36
C MET A 146 -7.70 6.27 -6.22
N ARG A 147 -8.85 6.01 -5.59
CA ARG A 147 -10.10 5.77 -6.30
C ARG A 147 -10.46 6.93 -7.22
N SER A 148 -10.49 8.15 -6.68
CA SER A 148 -10.79 9.34 -7.48
C SER A 148 -9.80 9.52 -8.63
N PHE A 149 -8.51 9.25 -8.40
CA PHE A 149 -7.49 9.33 -9.43
C PHE A 149 -7.73 8.33 -10.57
N ILE A 150 -8.00 7.06 -10.26
CA ILE A 150 -8.30 6.03 -11.26
C ILE A 150 -9.54 6.40 -12.07
N GLU A 151 -10.62 6.82 -11.40
CA GLU A 151 -11.87 7.21 -12.07
C GLU A 151 -11.68 8.43 -12.99
N GLN A 152 -10.82 9.38 -12.62
CA GLN A 152 -10.52 10.56 -13.44
C GLN A 152 -9.66 10.24 -14.68
N GLN A 153 -8.70 9.31 -14.58
CA GLN A 153 -7.89 8.93 -15.74
C GLN A 153 -8.74 8.28 -16.84
N LYS A 154 -9.68 7.41 -16.43
CA LYS A 154 -10.64 6.78 -17.35
C LYS A 154 -11.46 7.81 -18.14
N THR A 155 -11.94 8.88 -17.50
CA THR A 155 -12.70 9.92 -18.21
C THR A 155 -11.86 10.66 -19.25
N LYS A 156 -10.56 10.83 -19.02
CA LYS A 156 -9.67 11.51 -19.97
C LYS A 156 -9.34 10.68 -21.19
N GLU A 157 -9.24 9.36 -21.04
CA GLU A 157 -8.96 8.44 -22.17
C GLU A 157 -10.18 8.20 -23.07
N ALA A 158 -11.39 8.52 -22.58
CA ALA A 158 -12.64 8.38 -23.32
C ALA A 158 -13.04 9.62 -24.16
N LEU A 159 -12.28 10.72 -24.05
CA LEU A 159 -12.47 11.98 -24.78
C LEU A 159 -11.39 12.14 -25.86
#